data_AF-A0A964ZDG5-F1
#
_entry.id   AF-A0A964ZDG5-F1
#
_cell.length_a   1.000
_cell.length_b   1.000
_cell.length_c   1.000
_cell.angle_alpha   90.00
_cell.angle_beta   90.00
_cell.angle_gamma   90.00
#
_symmetry.space_group_name_H-M   'P 1'
#
loop_
_entity.id
_entity.type
_entity.pdbx_description
1 polymer ?
#
loop_
_entity_poly.entity_id
_entity_poly.type
_entity_poly.pdbx_seq_one_letter_code
_entity_poly.pdbx_strand_id
1 'polypeptide(L)'
;MERNQTIENINWFHWCLQSILTASVSVTPIWAAGLSVKKTLIYLTILSGILLAVRQFWPIVRARLVSLFVGLIIAVVMIQVESDSLVTSATRLILIGFIFLVFLVFGNPKIFRIAAINVFIFLVFFALTEIGFRFISDPQDSSQYEAIELFRNDRIDGPGKRSDVEIHSDKSGQRVTTDQPKSSSGRILIFGGSTTFCGEVADNETYPSQLQRSVIAAGFNMRVENYGKSAATATDRVEILRGITDLKSNDIVIFYVGVNEAGVGFTQRDVPVQLIRKLPELSTALQKASSYSRIADVLFRNLVFGGVSVTDESKDNAVAQFDMALREAETLTQRSGARFVPILQANLFTKTPRSEYDRDLGSMYGSELEPVVVDLYARMIGVVKSFELSGDATDVMNSLKVSPYFDWHHVDVNGNRQIARYIFDLLLDRNLLK
;
A
#
# COMPACT_ATOMS: atom_id res chain seq x y z
N MET A 1 -49.37 35.08 -28.56
CA MET A 1 -49.33 34.04 -27.51
C MET A 1 -48.05 33.20 -27.58
N GLU A 2 -47.56 32.79 -28.76
CA GLU A 2 -46.36 31.94 -28.88
C GLU A 2 -45.07 32.52 -28.26
N ARG A 3 -44.86 33.84 -28.30
CA ARG A 3 -43.64 34.49 -27.76
C ARG A 3 -43.49 34.38 -26.24
N ASN A 4 -44.60 34.25 -25.50
CA ASN A 4 -44.56 34.08 -24.04
C ASN A 4 -44.23 32.63 -23.65
N GLN A 5 -44.64 31.66 -24.48
CA GLN A 5 -44.39 30.24 -24.24
C GLN A 5 -42.92 29.87 -24.44
N THR A 6 -42.22 30.51 -25.38
CA THR A 6 -40.78 30.31 -25.58
C THR A 6 -39.95 30.83 -24.41
N ILE A 7 -40.34 31.97 -23.80
CA ILE A 7 -39.64 32.57 -22.66
C ILE A 7 -39.83 31.73 -21.39
N GLU A 8 -41.03 31.16 -21.17
CA GLU A 8 -41.27 30.24 -20.04
C GLU A 8 -40.48 28.94 -20.16
N ASN A 9 -40.37 28.37 -21.37
CA ASN A 9 -39.60 27.14 -21.61
C ASN A 9 -38.08 27.33 -21.39
N ILE A 10 -37.53 28.48 -21.78
CA ILE A 10 -36.11 28.81 -21.55
C ILE A 10 -35.83 28.97 -20.05
N ASN A 11 -36.75 29.59 -19.31
CA ASN A 11 -36.61 29.74 -17.86
C ASN A 11 -36.70 28.40 -17.13
N TRP A 12 -37.60 27.52 -17.56
CA TRP A 12 -37.73 26.18 -16.97
C TRP A 12 -36.47 25.33 -17.15
N PHE A 13 -35.90 25.31 -18.36
CA PHE A 13 -34.64 24.60 -18.63
C PHE A 13 -33.47 25.13 -17.78
N HIS A 14 -33.34 26.45 -17.70
CA HIS A 14 -32.30 27.08 -16.88
C HIS A 14 -32.47 26.74 -15.39
N TRP A 15 -33.71 26.58 -14.92
CA TRP A 15 -34.00 26.21 -13.53
C TRP A 15 -33.68 24.74 -13.23
N CYS A 16 -34.04 23.83 -14.13
CA CYS A 16 -33.66 22.42 -14.02
C CYS A 16 -32.15 22.26 -13.95
N LEU A 17 -31.41 22.94 -14.83
CA LEU A 17 -29.95 22.88 -14.86
C LEU A 17 -29.31 23.42 -13.58
N GLN A 18 -29.82 24.54 -13.05
CA GLN A 18 -29.34 25.09 -11.77
C GLN A 18 -29.60 24.16 -10.60
N SER A 19 -30.78 23.53 -10.52
CA SER A 19 -31.11 22.61 -9.43
C SER A 19 -30.23 21.37 -9.46
N ILE A 20 -29.94 20.82 -10.66
CA ILE A 20 -29.02 19.69 -10.83
C ILE A 20 -27.59 20.07 -10.44
N LEU A 21 -27.10 21.25 -10.86
CA LEU A 21 -25.77 21.73 -10.49
C LEU A 21 -25.63 21.93 -8.98
N THR A 22 -26.61 22.56 -8.34
CA THR A 22 -26.61 22.75 -6.88
C THR A 22 -26.69 21.43 -6.14
N ALA A 23 -27.52 20.48 -6.60
CA ALA A 23 -27.58 19.15 -6.00
C ALA A 23 -26.25 18.40 -6.17
N SER A 24 -25.60 18.54 -7.33
CA SER A 24 -24.30 17.93 -7.61
C SER A 24 -23.24 18.44 -6.64
N VAL A 25 -23.11 19.77 -6.50
CA VAL A 25 -22.15 20.40 -5.58
C VAL A 25 -22.41 19.98 -4.12
N SER A 26 -23.67 19.86 -3.71
CA SER A 26 -24.02 19.44 -2.33
C SER A 26 -23.74 17.96 -2.06
N VAL A 27 -23.80 17.11 -3.09
CA VAL A 27 -23.57 15.66 -2.96
C VAL A 27 -22.10 15.28 -3.19
N THR A 28 -21.29 16.12 -3.86
CA THR A 28 -19.86 15.85 -4.10
C THR A 28 -19.05 15.57 -2.83
N PRO A 29 -19.17 16.33 -1.72
CA PRO A 29 -18.45 16.03 -0.48
C PRO A 29 -18.87 14.69 0.14
N ILE A 30 -20.13 14.32 -0.03
CA ILE A 30 -20.72 13.07 0.47
C ILE A 30 -20.20 11.87 -0.36
N TRP A 31 -20.11 12.02 -1.68
CA TRP A 31 -19.48 11.01 -2.55
C TRP A 31 -17.97 10.85 -2.27
N ALA A 32 -17.26 11.96 -2.09
CA ALA A 32 -15.85 11.97 -1.74
C ALA A 32 -15.55 11.29 -0.38
N ALA A 33 -16.55 11.19 0.49
CA ALA A 33 -16.48 10.46 1.77
C ALA A 33 -16.68 8.94 1.65
N GLY A 34 -16.73 8.39 0.42
CA GLY A 34 -16.71 6.94 0.19
C GLY A 34 -18.07 6.29 -0.12
N LEU A 35 -19.09 7.08 -0.46
CA LEU A 35 -20.41 6.55 -0.82
C LEU A 35 -20.41 5.87 -2.20
N SER A 36 -21.13 4.75 -2.33
CA SER A 36 -21.24 4.04 -3.58
C SER A 36 -21.98 4.87 -4.63
N VAL A 37 -21.56 4.74 -5.90
CA VAL A 37 -22.13 5.48 -7.06
C VAL A 37 -23.66 5.36 -7.10
N LYS A 38 -24.21 4.19 -6.75
CA LYS A 38 -25.66 3.95 -6.68
C LYS A 38 -26.35 4.85 -5.64
N LYS A 39 -25.77 4.99 -4.44
CA LYS A 39 -26.33 5.84 -3.37
C LYS A 39 -26.21 7.32 -3.73
N THR A 40 -25.09 7.73 -4.33
CA THR A 40 -24.87 9.09 -4.84
C THR A 40 -25.93 9.51 -5.85
N LEU A 41 -26.27 8.65 -6.81
CA LEU A 41 -27.31 8.93 -7.81
C LEU A 41 -28.71 9.04 -7.19
N ILE A 42 -29.03 8.21 -6.19
CA ILE A 42 -30.30 8.29 -5.45
C ILE A 42 -30.41 9.64 -4.72
N TYR A 43 -29.36 10.03 -4.00
CA TYR A 43 -29.34 11.30 -3.27
C TYR A 43 -29.39 12.52 -4.19
N LEU A 44 -28.67 12.48 -5.30
CA LEU A 44 -28.73 13.52 -6.33
C LEU A 44 -30.16 13.69 -6.87
N THR A 45 -30.83 12.58 -7.14
CA THR A 45 -32.20 12.57 -7.70
C THR A 45 -33.22 13.12 -6.70
N ILE A 46 -33.18 12.66 -5.46
CA ILE A 46 -34.08 13.12 -4.39
C ILE A 46 -33.86 14.61 -4.12
N LEU A 47 -32.61 15.03 -3.96
CA LEU A 47 -32.27 16.43 -3.67
C LEU A 47 -32.66 17.36 -4.82
N SER A 48 -32.42 16.94 -6.08
CA SER A 48 -32.85 17.70 -7.26
C SER A 48 -34.37 17.84 -7.32
N GLY A 49 -35.12 16.76 -7.04
CA GLY A 49 -36.59 16.77 -7.01
C GLY A 49 -37.17 17.70 -5.95
N ILE A 50 -36.59 17.69 -4.74
CA ILE A 50 -37.00 18.58 -3.65
C ILE A 50 -36.71 20.05 -3.99
N LEU A 51 -35.53 20.35 -4.55
CA LEU A 51 -35.17 21.71 -4.95
C LEU A 51 -36.08 22.25 -6.06
N LEU A 52 -36.48 21.39 -7.01
CA LEU A 52 -37.45 21.70 -8.05
C LEU A 52 -38.84 21.97 -7.46
N ALA A 53 -39.32 21.11 -6.56
CA ALA A 53 -40.62 21.26 -5.91
C ALA A 53 -40.70 22.56 -5.09
N VAL A 54 -39.70 22.84 -4.24
CA VAL A 54 -39.64 24.08 -3.43
C VAL A 54 -39.69 25.33 -4.31
N ARG A 55 -39.07 25.29 -5.49
CA ARG A 55 -39.02 26.43 -6.42
C ARG A 55 -40.32 26.61 -7.21
N GLN A 56 -41.04 25.52 -7.51
CA GLN A 56 -42.30 25.56 -8.25
C GLN A 56 -43.47 26.10 -7.41
N PHE A 57 -43.45 25.93 -6.09
CA PHE A 57 -44.60 26.23 -5.22
C PHE A 57 -44.53 27.57 -4.46
N TRP A 58 -43.49 28.40 -4.61
CA TRP A 58 -43.25 29.50 -3.65
C TRP A 58 -42.88 30.87 -4.26
N PRO A 59 -43.81 31.58 -4.92
CA PRO A 59 -43.49 32.81 -5.65
C PRO A 59 -43.16 34.05 -4.77
N ILE A 60 -43.23 34.00 -3.43
CA ILE A 60 -43.32 35.23 -2.60
C ILE A 60 -42.12 35.47 -1.66
N VAL A 61 -41.17 34.55 -1.49
CA VAL A 61 -39.96 34.81 -0.67
C VAL A 61 -38.71 34.30 -1.38
N ARG A 62 -37.65 35.13 -1.42
CA ARG A 62 -36.28 34.88 -1.95
C ARG A 62 -35.95 33.39 -2.14
N ALA A 63 -36.40 32.82 -3.26
CA ALA A 63 -36.41 31.38 -3.51
C ALA A 63 -35.02 30.71 -3.40
N ARG A 64 -33.96 31.46 -3.71
CA ARG A 64 -32.57 30.96 -3.66
C ARG A 64 -32.07 30.67 -2.25
N LEU A 65 -32.42 31.50 -1.27
CA LEU A 65 -31.94 31.32 0.12
C LEU A 65 -32.68 30.17 0.81
N VAL A 66 -33.97 30.01 0.52
CA VAL A 66 -34.80 28.93 1.09
C VAL A 66 -34.46 27.58 0.47
N SER A 67 -34.29 27.49 -0.85
CA SER A 67 -33.90 26.23 -1.52
C SER A 67 -32.51 25.76 -1.05
N LEU A 68 -31.58 26.71 -0.89
CA LEU A 68 -30.31 26.44 -0.24
C LEU A 68 -30.57 25.93 1.17
N PHE A 69 -31.23 26.69 2.04
CA PHE A 69 -31.44 26.34 3.45
C PHE A 69 -32.07 24.95 3.66
N VAL A 70 -33.03 24.57 2.82
CA VAL A 70 -33.62 23.22 2.81
C VAL A 70 -32.60 22.16 2.40
N GLY A 71 -31.75 22.43 1.39
CA GLY A 71 -30.63 21.56 1.03
C GLY A 71 -29.60 21.37 2.16
N LEU A 72 -29.35 22.40 2.98
CA LEU A 72 -28.46 22.32 4.15
C LEU A 72 -29.04 21.41 5.22
N ILE A 73 -30.32 21.60 5.55
CA ILE A 73 -31.00 20.78 6.54
C ILE A 73 -30.99 19.31 6.10
N ILE A 74 -31.27 19.04 4.82
CA ILE A 74 -31.25 17.68 4.27
C ILE A 74 -29.83 17.09 4.32
N ALA A 75 -28.80 17.84 3.91
CA ALA A 75 -27.41 17.37 3.97
C ALA A 75 -26.97 17.07 5.41
N VAL A 76 -27.28 17.95 6.37
CA VAL A 76 -26.98 17.76 7.80
C VAL A 76 -27.73 16.57 8.38
N VAL A 77 -29.02 16.41 8.06
CA VAL A 77 -29.81 15.25 8.48
C VAL A 77 -29.25 13.97 7.86
N MET A 78 -28.85 13.97 6.59
CA MET A 78 -28.24 12.80 5.96
C MET A 78 -26.89 12.41 6.58
N ILE A 79 -26.06 13.40 6.93
CA ILE A 79 -24.79 13.19 7.66
C ILE A 79 -25.03 12.64 9.07
N GLN A 80 -26.14 13.02 9.73
CA GLN A 80 -26.49 12.48 11.05
C GLN A 80 -27.17 11.11 11.00
N VAL A 81 -27.95 10.83 9.95
CA VAL A 81 -28.66 9.55 9.76
C VAL A 81 -27.71 8.43 9.33
N GLU A 82 -26.57 8.74 8.70
CA GLU A 82 -25.46 7.78 8.59
C GLU A 82 -24.70 7.66 9.93
N SER A 83 -25.34 7.02 10.92
CA SER A 83 -24.75 6.70 12.22
C SER A 83 -23.52 5.80 12.14
N ASP A 84 -23.40 5.03 11.05
CA ASP A 84 -22.41 3.97 10.90
C ASP A 84 -21.18 4.38 10.07
N SER A 85 -21.14 5.61 9.55
CA SER A 85 -19.96 6.09 8.82
C SER A 85 -18.92 6.62 9.82
N LEU A 86 -17.71 6.05 9.73
CA LEU A 86 -16.51 6.28 10.55
C LEU A 86 -15.98 7.73 10.56
N VAL A 87 -16.77 8.68 10.10
CA VAL A 87 -16.44 10.10 10.02
C VAL A 87 -16.49 10.69 11.43
N THR A 88 -15.30 10.92 12.01
CA THR A 88 -15.12 11.51 13.35
C THR A 88 -15.89 12.82 13.51
N SER A 89 -16.25 13.18 14.75
CA SER A 89 -16.96 14.43 15.06
C SER A 89 -16.27 15.68 14.49
N ALA A 90 -14.94 15.68 14.37
CA ALA A 90 -14.16 16.76 13.77
C ALA A 90 -14.46 16.90 12.27
N THR A 91 -14.49 15.78 11.53
CA THR A 91 -14.78 15.79 10.10
C THR A 91 -16.23 16.22 9.83
N ARG A 92 -17.19 15.84 10.69
CA ARG A 92 -18.58 16.31 10.60
C ARG A 92 -18.67 17.84 10.77
N LEU A 93 -17.94 18.42 11.72
CA LEU A 93 -17.86 19.87 11.91
C LEU A 93 -17.23 20.59 10.71
N ILE A 94 -16.16 20.03 10.14
CA ILE A 94 -15.53 20.58 8.93
C ILE A 94 -16.52 20.56 7.75
N LEU A 95 -17.27 19.48 7.57
CA LEU A 95 -18.25 19.37 6.50
C LEU A 95 -19.40 20.37 6.69
N ILE A 96 -19.92 20.53 7.90
CA ILE A 96 -20.95 21.54 8.21
C ILE A 96 -20.41 22.96 7.93
N GLY A 97 -19.18 23.25 8.36
CA GLY A 97 -18.52 24.52 8.07
C GLY A 97 -18.32 24.77 6.57
N PHE A 98 -17.93 23.73 5.81
CA PHE A 98 -17.77 23.81 4.37
C PHE A 98 -19.11 24.04 3.65
N ILE A 99 -20.17 23.33 4.04
CA ILE A 99 -21.50 23.55 3.46
C ILE A 99 -21.97 24.97 3.80
N PHE A 100 -21.79 25.45 5.04
CA PHE A 100 -22.12 26.84 5.38
C PHE A 100 -21.34 27.87 4.54
N LEU A 101 -20.05 27.62 4.27
CA LEU A 101 -19.22 28.45 3.41
C LEU A 101 -19.75 28.47 1.97
N VAL A 102 -20.05 27.30 1.39
CA VAL A 102 -20.68 27.17 0.07
C VAL A 102 -21.96 28.02 0.02
N PHE A 103 -22.77 27.97 1.07
CA PHE A 103 -24.01 28.74 1.13
C PHE A 103 -23.79 30.25 1.16
N LEU A 104 -22.81 30.71 1.93
CA LEU A 104 -22.42 32.12 2.00
C LEU A 104 -21.95 32.62 0.63
N VAL A 105 -21.22 31.77 -0.09
CA VAL A 105 -20.71 32.05 -1.43
C VAL A 105 -21.84 32.09 -2.46
N PHE A 106 -22.69 31.06 -2.54
CA PHE A 106 -23.75 30.97 -3.55
C PHE A 106 -24.99 31.83 -3.24
N GLY A 107 -25.24 32.13 -1.97
CA GLY A 107 -26.35 32.99 -1.52
C GLY A 107 -26.14 34.47 -1.82
N ASN A 108 -24.89 34.89 -2.08
CA ASN A 108 -24.55 36.27 -2.42
C ASN A 108 -23.84 36.32 -3.79
N PRO A 109 -24.48 36.85 -4.85
CA PRO A 109 -23.91 36.84 -6.20
C PRO A 109 -22.60 37.65 -6.31
N LYS A 110 -22.34 38.61 -5.41
CA LYS A 110 -21.04 39.32 -5.36
C LYS A 110 -19.95 38.42 -4.78
N ILE A 111 -20.24 37.72 -3.68
CA ILE A 111 -19.30 36.77 -3.07
C ILE A 111 -19.05 35.58 -4.01
N PHE A 112 -20.10 35.07 -4.66
CA PHE A 112 -19.96 34.04 -5.69
C PHE A 112 -19.00 34.44 -6.81
N ARG A 113 -19.15 35.65 -7.37
CA ARG A 113 -18.25 36.14 -8.42
C ARG A 113 -16.80 36.24 -7.92
N ILE A 114 -16.60 36.75 -6.71
CA ILE A 114 -15.27 36.84 -6.10
C ILE A 114 -14.68 35.43 -5.92
N ALA A 115 -15.44 34.50 -5.35
CA ALA A 115 -15.00 33.12 -5.15
C ALA A 115 -14.70 32.43 -6.48
N ALA A 116 -15.56 32.57 -7.49
CA ALA A 116 -15.37 31.98 -8.82
C ALA A 116 -14.11 32.52 -9.51
N ILE A 117 -13.86 33.82 -9.43
CA ILE A 117 -12.64 34.44 -9.96
C ILE A 117 -11.41 33.88 -9.23
N ASN A 118 -11.43 33.79 -7.89
CA ASN A 118 -10.31 33.24 -7.13
C ASN A 118 -10.08 31.76 -7.40
N VAL A 119 -11.14 30.96 -7.55
CA VAL A 119 -11.03 29.54 -7.94
C VAL A 119 -10.45 29.42 -9.35
N PHE A 120 -10.89 30.25 -10.29
CA PHE A 120 -10.33 30.26 -11.64
C PHE A 120 -8.84 30.62 -11.62
N ILE A 121 -8.47 31.69 -10.90
CA ILE A 121 -7.08 32.10 -10.70
C ILE A 121 -6.27 30.95 -10.08
N PHE A 122 -6.78 30.32 -9.02
CA PHE A 122 -6.13 29.17 -8.38
C PHE A 122 -5.92 28.01 -9.38
N LEU A 123 -6.94 27.64 -10.16
CA LEU A 123 -6.83 26.56 -11.14
C LEU A 123 -5.81 26.88 -12.25
N VAL A 124 -5.74 28.13 -12.71
CA VAL A 124 -4.73 28.59 -13.67
C VAL A 124 -3.34 28.50 -13.05
N PHE A 125 -3.13 29.02 -11.83
CA PHE A 125 -1.84 28.91 -11.15
C PHE A 125 -1.45 27.47 -10.85
N PHE A 126 -2.40 26.62 -10.44
CA PHE A 126 -2.18 25.20 -10.21
C PHE A 126 -1.76 24.49 -11.49
N ALA A 127 -2.44 24.76 -12.62
CA ALA A 127 -2.07 24.20 -13.91
C ALA A 127 -0.68 24.67 -14.37
N LEU A 128 -0.36 25.96 -14.24
CA LEU A 128 0.96 26.49 -14.55
C LEU A 128 2.05 25.89 -13.65
N THR A 129 1.76 25.70 -12.36
CA THR A 129 2.66 25.06 -11.41
C THR A 129 2.89 23.60 -11.77
N GLU A 130 1.83 22.85 -12.09
CA GLU A 130 1.91 21.45 -12.54
C GLU A 130 2.73 21.31 -13.82
N ILE A 131 2.54 22.22 -14.79
CA ILE A 131 3.37 22.30 -16.00
C ILE A 131 4.84 22.55 -15.63
N GLY A 132 5.11 23.53 -14.76
CA GLY A 132 6.46 23.80 -14.27
C GLY A 132 7.10 22.60 -13.58
N PHE A 133 6.37 21.91 -12.70
CA PHE A 133 6.83 20.68 -12.05
C PHE A 133 7.13 19.57 -13.07
N ARG A 134 6.32 19.41 -14.12
CA ARG A 134 6.59 18.44 -15.20
C ARG A 134 7.88 18.73 -15.97
N PHE A 135 8.31 19.99 -16.03
CA PHE A 135 9.58 20.36 -16.67
C PHE A 135 10.79 20.32 -15.73
N ILE A 136 10.59 20.58 -14.43
CA ILE A 136 11.68 20.70 -13.46
C ILE A 136 11.97 19.38 -12.75
N SER A 137 10.94 18.60 -12.43
CA SER A 137 11.12 17.33 -11.75
C SER A 137 11.26 16.22 -12.77
N ASP A 138 12.45 15.59 -12.79
CA ASP A 138 12.66 14.37 -13.57
C ASP A 138 11.56 13.37 -13.19
N PRO A 139 10.86 12.75 -14.16
CA PRO A 139 9.98 11.65 -13.86
C PRO A 139 10.88 10.56 -13.29
N GLN A 140 10.88 10.38 -11.97
CA GLN A 140 11.84 9.48 -11.33
C GLN A 140 11.23 8.28 -10.63
N ASP A 141 9.90 8.14 -10.43
CA ASP A 141 9.36 6.94 -9.72
C ASP A 141 8.20 6.24 -10.41
N SER A 142 7.18 6.95 -10.94
CA SER A 142 6.22 6.27 -11.85
C SER A 142 6.94 5.72 -13.06
N SER A 143 7.95 6.47 -13.53
CA SER A 143 8.93 6.07 -14.52
C SER A 143 10.01 5.14 -14.02
N GLN A 144 10.33 5.01 -12.72
CA GLN A 144 11.37 4.07 -12.29
C GLN A 144 10.80 2.68 -12.18
N TYR A 145 9.58 2.49 -11.66
CA TYR A 145 8.93 1.17 -11.77
C TYR A 145 8.71 0.80 -13.23
N GLU A 146 8.24 1.75 -14.05
CA GLU A 146 8.08 1.54 -15.50
C GLU A 146 9.44 1.35 -16.20
N ALA A 147 10.49 2.08 -15.82
CA ALA A 147 11.83 1.92 -16.40
C ALA A 147 12.47 0.62 -15.96
N ILE A 148 12.31 0.19 -14.70
CA ILE A 148 12.77 -1.12 -14.21
C ILE A 148 12.01 -2.22 -14.95
N GLU A 149 10.70 -2.03 -15.16
CA GLU A 149 9.90 -2.96 -15.95
C GLU A 149 10.36 -3.03 -17.41
N LEU A 150 10.57 -1.89 -18.08
CA LEU A 150 11.11 -1.82 -19.44
C LEU A 150 12.51 -2.41 -19.52
N PHE A 151 13.41 -1.97 -18.63
CA PHE A 151 14.77 -2.48 -18.48
C PHE A 151 14.78 -4.00 -18.35
N ARG A 152 13.97 -4.55 -17.44
CA ARG A 152 13.85 -5.99 -17.26
C ARG A 152 13.33 -6.70 -18.50
N ASN A 153 12.27 -6.16 -19.11
CA ASN A 153 11.59 -6.80 -20.24
C ASN A 153 12.49 -6.87 -21.48
N ASP A 154 13.44 -5.94 -21.62
CA ASP A 154 14.36 -5.84 -22.76
C ASP A 154 15.67 -6.63 -22.54
N ARG A 155 15.88 -7.23 -21.36
CA ARG A 155 17.13 -7.90 -20.95
C ARG A 155 16.98 -9.42 -20.89
N ILE A 156 17.81 -10.14 -21.65
CA ILE A 156 17.84 -11.62 -21.67
C ILE A 156 18.61 -12.25 -20.50
N ASP A 157 19.42 -11.47 -19.79
CA ASP A 157 20.26 -11.89 -18.67
C ASP A 157 19.69 -11.52 -17.29
N GLY A 158 18.46 -11.02 -17.27
CA GLY A 158 17.61 -10.87 -16.09
C GLY A 158 16.47 -11.90 -16.05
N PRO A 159 15.48 -11.72 -15.15
CA PRO A 159 14.36 -12.66 -14.99
C PRO A 159 13.31 -12.57 -16.11
N GLY A 160 13.46 -11.62 -17.04
CA GLY A 160 12.50 -11.37 -18.12
C GLY A 160 11.16 -10.81 -17.62
N LYS A 161 10.16 -10.79 -18.49
CA LYS A 161 8.86 -10.19 -18.18
C LYS A 161 8.15 -10.93 -17.04
N ARG A 162 7.60 -10.17 -16.09
CA ARG A 162 6.72 -10.71 -15.04
C ARG A 162 5.46 -11.27 -15.68
N SER A 163 5.13 -12.52 -15.36
CA SER A 163 3.88 -13.14 -15.77
C SER A 163 2.71 -12.58 -14.97
N ASP A 164 1.54 -12.47 -15.60
CA ASP A 164 0.28 -12.31 -14.86
C ASP A 164 0.00 -13.62 -14.13
N VAL A 165 0.02 -13.58 -12.80
CA VAL A 165 -0.11 -14.77 -11.96
C VAL A 165 -1.41 -14.73 -11.16
N GLU A 166 -2.12 -15.85 -11.16
CA GLU A 166 -3.25 -16.05 -10.24
C GLU A 166 -2.70 -16.36 -8.85
N ILE A 167 -3.10 -15.54 -7.87
CA ILE A 167 -2.71 -15.68 -6.47
C ILE A 167 -3.95 -16.12 -5.70
N HIS A 168 -3.87 -17.27 -5.05
CA HIS A 168 -4.94 -17.78 -4.21
C HIS A 168 -4.65 -17.56 -2.73
N SER A 169 -5.71 -17.32 -1.97
CA SER A 169 -5.68 -17.32 -0.52
C SER A 169 -6.46 -18.50 0.04
N ASP A 170 -5.97 -19.05 1.15
CA ASP A 170 -6.68 -20.04 1.93
C ASP A 170 -7.82 -19.42 2.75
N LYS A 171 -8.52 -20.24 3.54
CA LYS A 171 -9.65 -19.79 4.38
C LYS A 171 -9.22 -18.80 5.48
N SER A 172 -7.94 -18.76 5.81
CA SER A 172 -7.34 -17.85 6.79
C SER A 172 -6.84 -16.56 6.15
N GLY A 173 -7.00 -16.40 4.83
CA GLY A 173 -6.49 -15.26 4.07
C GLY A 173 -4.98 -15.30 3.82
N GLN A 174 -4.32 -16.43 4.10
CA GLN A 174 -2.89 -16.63 3.84
C GLN A 174 -2.68 -17.08 2.40
N ARG A 175 -1.50 -16.83 1.84
CA ARG A 175 -1.20 -17.32 0.50
C ARG A 175 -1.15 -18.85 0.46
N VAL A 176 -1.78 -19.45 -0.54
CA VAL A 176 -1.78 -20.90 -0.72
C VAL A 176 -0.35 -21.40 -0.94
N THR A 177 0.05 -22.39 -0.15
CA THR A 177 1.25 -23.21 -0.38
C THR A 177 0.78 -24.55 -0.95
N THR A 178 1.24 -24.91 -2.15
CA THR A 178 0.76 -26.11 -2.87
C THR A 178 1.39 -27.40 -2.33
N ASP A 179 0.89 -28.54 -2.79
CA ASP A 179 1.46 -29.87 -2.50
C ASP A 179 1.44 -30.26 -1.01
N GLN A 180 0.52 -29.70 -0.22
CA GLN A 180 0.37 -30.02 1.21
C GLN A 180 0.03 -31.50 1.42
N PRO A 181 0.56 -32.15 2.48
CA PRO A 181 0.15 -33.49 2.83
C PRO A 181 -1.27 -33.50 3.40
N LYS A 182 -2.00 -34.62 3.26
CA LYS A 182 -3.38 -34.74 3.79
C LYS A 182 -3.45 -34.66 5.32
N SER A 183 -2.39 -35.06 6.00
CA SER A 183 -2.18 -34.94 7.44
C SER A 183 -0.72 -34.54 7.68
N SER A 184 -0.39 -33.97 8.84
CA SER A 184 0.98 -33.55 9.16
C SER A 184 1.32 -33.79 10.63
N SER A 185 2.57 -34.19 10.90
CA SER A 185 3.14 -34.36 12.25
C SER A 185 3.60 -33.03 12.89
N GLY A 186 3.73 -31.99 12.09
CA GLY A 186 4.13 -30.64 12.49
C GLY A 186 4.00 -29.65 11.33
N ARG A 187 4.29 -28.38 11.61
CA ARG A 187 4.18 -27.27 10.65
C ARG A 187 5.50 -26.53 10.51
N ILE A 188 5.77 -26.00 9.33
CA ILE A 188 6.85 -25.06 9.05
C ILE A 188 6.18 -23.74 8.69
N LEU A 189 6.12 -22.81 9.65
CA LEU A 189 5.48 -21.52 9.49
C LEU A 189 6.52 -20.50 9.05
N ILE A 190 6.41 -20.00 7.82
CA ILE A 190 7.38 -19.08 7.24
C ILE A 190 6.84 -17.66 7.28
N PHE A 191 7.45 -16.84 8.12
CA PHE A 191 7.15 -15.42 8.26
C PHE A 191 8.16 -14.59 7.48
N GLY A 192 7.66 -13.61 6.75
CA GLY A 192 8.49 -12.62 6.08
C GLY A 192 7.67 -11.60 5.30
N GLY A 193 8.35 -10.86 4.42
CA GLY A 193 7.77 -9.75 3.67
C GLY A 193 7.01 -10.17 2.41
N SER A 194 7.02 -9.28 1.41
CA SER A 194 6.52 -9.57 0.05
C SER A 194 7.30 -10.67 -0.66
N THR A 195 8.58 -10.85 -0.33
CA THR A 195 9.42 -11.94 -0.84
C THR A 195 8.97 -13.31 -0.35
N THR A 196 8.47 -13.42 0.87
CA THR A 196 7.78 -14.63 1.37
C THR A 196 6.40 -14.78 0.75
N PHE A 197 5.66 -13.68 0.59
CA PHE A 197 4.40 -13.69 -0.13
C PHE A 197 4.58 -14.10 -1.60
N CYS A 198 5.75 -13.89 -2.22
CA CYS A 198 6.10 -14.32 -3.58
C CYS A 198 5.12 -13.83 -4.66
N GLY A 199 4.65 -12.59 -4.59
CA GLY A 199 3.62 -12.04 -5.49
C GLY A 199 3.94 -12.12 -6.99
N GLU A 200 5.18 -12.44 -7.33
CA GLU A 200 5.76 -12.41 -8.67
C GLU A 200 5.57 -13.70 -9.46
N VAL A 201 5.23 -14.80 -8.78
CA VAL A 201 5.14 -16.15 -9.36
C VAL A 201 3.82 -16.82 -8.99
N ALA A 202 3.46 -17.89 -9.70
CA ALA A 202 2.27 -18.68 -9.37
C ALA A 202 2.42 -19.39 -8.02
N ASP A 203 1.30 -19.81 -7.40
CA ASP A 203 1.32 -20.41 -6.05
C ASP A 203 2.23 -21.63 -5.95
N ASN A 204 2.28 -22.47 -6.99
CA ASN A 204 3.14 -23.64 -7.05
C ASN A 204 4.64 -23.31 -7.22
N GLU A 205 4.97 -22.08 -7.60
CA GLU A 205 6.34 -21.62 -7.88
C GLU A 205 6.93 -20.78 -6.74
N THR A 206 6.14 -20.42 -5.74
CA THR A 206 6.63 -19.73 -4.53
C THR A 206 7.65 -20.59 -3.79
N TYR A 207 8.65 -19.98 -3.14
CA TYR A 207 9.64 -20.77 -2.40
C TYR A 207 9.03 -21.60 -1.26
N PRO A 208 7.94 -21.18 -0.56
CA PRO A 208 7.26 -22.06 0.39
C PRO A 208 6.68 -23.32 -0.26
N SER A 209 6.08 -23.21 -1.45
CA SER A 209 5.57 -24.38 -2.20
C SER A 209 6.70 -25.27 -2.70
N GLN A 210 7.80 -24.68 -3.16
CA GLN A 210 9.00 -25.43 -3.52
C GLN A 210 9.59 -26.17 -2.31
N LEU A 211 9.63 -25.53 -1.13
CA LEU A 211 10.07 -26.15 0.13
C LEU A 211 9.13 -27.30 0.53
N GLN A 212 7.82 -27.13 0.43
CA GLN A 212 6.85 -28.19 0.74
C GLN A 212 7.12 -29.46 -0.06
N ARG A 213 7.41 -29.32 -1.36
CA ARG A 213 7.76 -30.46 -2.22
C ARG A 213 9.05 -31.12 -1.79
N SER A 214 10.09 -30.36 -1.46
CA SER A 214 11.37 -30.92 -0.96
C SER A 214 11.18 -31.69 0.35
N VAL A 215 10.40 -31.14 1.29
CA VAL A 215 10.08 -31.77 2.58
C VAL A 215 9.37 -33.12 2.38
N ILE A 216 8.35 -33.17 1.52
CA ILE A 216 7.63 -34.42 1.23
C ILE A 216 8.49 -35.41 0.45
N ALA A 217 9.25 -34.94 -0.54
CA ALA A 217 10.12 -35.80 -1.36
C ALA A 217 11.20 -36.50 -0.51
N ALA A 218 11.62 -35.87 0.60
CA ALA A 218 12.54 -36.46 1.56
C ALA A 218 11.85 -37.34 2.63
N GLY A 219 10.53 -37.53 2.55
CA GLY A 219 9.78 -38.44 3.41
C GLY A 219 9.27 -37.82 4.72
N PHE A 220 9.42 -36.52 4.92
CA PHE A 220 8.93 -35.84 6.13
C PHE A 220 7.46 -35.49 6.02
N ASN A 221 6.70 -35.77 7.07
CA ASN A 221 5.26 -35.50 7.12
C ASN A 221 4.94 -34.12 7.70
N MET A 222 5.55 -33.06 7.18
CA MET A 222 5.34 -31.69 7.65
C MET A 222 4.61 -30.83 6.61
N ARG A 223 3.81 -29.90 7.11
CA ARG A 223 3.09 -28.91 6.29
C ARG A 223 3.84 -27.59 6.30
N VAL A 224 3.94 -26.89 5.17
CA VAL A 224 4.61 -25.59 5.05
C VAL A 224 3.56 -24.50 4.88
N GLU A 225 3.66 -23.41 5.63
CA GLU A 225 2.70 -22.31 5.59
C GLU A 225 3.36 -20.99 5.27
N ASN A 226 2.73 -20.23 4.37
CA ASN A 226 3.21 -18.94 3.91
C ASN A 226 2.52 -17.80 4.68
N TYR A 227 3.20 -17.29 5.70
CA TYR A 227 2.81 -16.10 6.47
C TYR A 227 3.45 -14.81 5.90
N GLY A 228 3.75 -14.80 4.60
CA GLY A 228 4.26 -13.65 3.89
C GLY A 228 3.22 -12.54 3.77
N LYS A 229 3.63 -11.29 4.00
CA LYS A 229 2.79 -10.12 3.77
C LYS A 229 3.64 -8.93 3.38
N SER A 230 3.25 -8.25 2.32
CA SER A 230 4.02 -7.17 1.69
C SER A 230 4.43 -6.07 2.66
N ALA A 231 5.65 -5.55 2.44
CA ALA A 231 6.27 -4.46 3.19
C ALA A 231 6.46 -4.68 4.71
N ALA A 232 6.27 -5.91 5.19
CA ALA A 232 6.31 -6.17 6.62
C ALA A 232 7.71 -6.40 7.17
N THR A 233 7.93 -5.88 8.37
CA THR A 233 9.16 -6.09 9.15
C THR A 233 9.04 -7.31 10.06
N ALA A 234 10.15 -7.73 10.68
CA ALA A 234 10.20 -8.71 11.75
C ALA A 234 9.28 -8.32 12.91
N THR A 235 9.20 -7.03 13.26
CA THR A 235 8.26 -6.53 14.28
C THR A 235 6.80 -6.81 13.88
N ASP A 236 6.42 -6.53 12.63
CA ASP A 236 5.07 -6.84 12.14
C ASP A 236 4.80 -8.36 12.12
N ARG A 237 5.83 -9.20 11.97
CA ARG A 237 5.71 -10.66 11.99
C ARG A 237 5.54 -11.22 13.40
N VAL A 238 6.19 -10.63 14.40
CA VAL A 238 5.99 -10.99 15.81
C VAL A 238 4.52 -10.80 16.22
N GLU A 239 3.87 -9.72 15.78
CA GLU A 239 2.45 -9.47 16.07
C GLU A 239 1.54 -10.59 15.55
N ILE A 240 1.83 -11.10 14.34
CA ILE A 240 1.08 -12.23 13.77
C ILE A 240 1.39 -13.53 14.54
N LEU A 241 2.66 -13.77 14.86
CA LEU A 241 3.07 -14.95 15.63
C LEU A 241 2.40 -14.99 17.01
N ARG A 242 2.25 -13.85 17.68
CA ARG A 242 1.56 -13.75 18.97
C ARG A 242 0.09 -14.17 18.89
N GLY A 243 -0.54 -14.01 17.72
CA GLY A 243 -1.90 -14.45 17.46
C GLY A 243 -2.06 -15.95 17.23
N ILE A 244 -0.96 -16.71 17.05
CA ILE A 244 -0.99 -18.15 16.84
C ILE A 244 -1.06 -18.86 18.20
N THR A 245 -2.26 -19.25 18.60
CA THR A 245 -2.53 -19.85 19.91
C THR A 245 -2.32 -21.37 19.95
N ASP A 246 -2.10 -22.01 18.79
CA ASP A 246 -2.01 -23.46 18.65
C ASP A 246 -0.61 -23.97 18.29
N LEU A 247 0.44 -23.17 18.50
CA LEU A 247 1.84 -23.54 18.26
C LEU A 247 2.26 -24.76 19.09
N LYS A 248 2.92 -25.75 18.48
CA LYS A 248 3.27 -27.05 19.09
C LYS A 248 4.78 -27.32 19.05
N SER A 249 5.24 -28.29 19.82
CA SER A 249 6.66 -28.64 19.93
C SER A 249 7.31 -29.17 18.65
N ASN A 250 6.51 -29.68 17.71
CA ASN A 250 6.99 -30.14 16.40
C ASN A 250 6.89 -29.05 15.32
N ASP A 251 6.46 -27.82 15.68
CA ASP A 251 6.42 -26.72 14.74
C ASP A 251 7.79 -26.04 14.63
N ILE A 252 8.10 -25.57 13.43
CA ILE A 252 9.27 -24.77 13.10
C ILE A 252 8.78 -23.41 12.62
N VAL A 253 9.23 -22.34 13.27
CA VAL A 253 8.93 -20.96 12.90
C VAL A 253 10.17 -20.37 12.25
N ILE A 254 10.04 -20.02 10.99
CA ILE A 254 11.11 -19.42 10.19
C ILE A 254 10.81 -17.94 10.01
N PHE A 255 11.76 -17.08 10.34
CA PHE A 255 11.72 -15.67 9.98
C PHE A 255 12.70 -15.44 8.84
N TYR A 256 12.19 -15.23 7.63
CA TYR A 256 12.98 -14.86 6.45
C TYR A 256 12.82 -13.36 6.21
N VAL A 257 13.76 -12.58 6.74
CA VAL A 257 13.61 -11.14 6.99
C VAL A 257 14.93 -10.38 6.77
N GLY A 258 14.91 -9.05 6.80
CA GLY A 258 16.08 -8.17 6.64
C GLY A 258 15.85 -7.05 5.63
N VAL A 259 15.16 -7.34 4.51
CA VAL A 259 14.98 -6.34 3.43
C VAL A 259 14.10 -5.17 3.85
N ASN A 260 13.01 -5.41 4.57
CA ASN A 260 12.14 -4.31 5.01
C ASN A 260 12.75 -3.55 6.18
N GLU A 261 13.58 -4.18 7.01
CA GLU A 261 14.37 -3.48 8.04
C GLU A 261 15.36 -2.52 7.38
N ALA A 262 16.07 -2.99 6.35
CA ALA A 262 16.96 -2.15 5.57
C ALA A 262 16.21 -1.00 4.88
N GLY A 263 15.03 -1.29 4.32
CA GLY A 263 14.15 -0.28 3.69
C GLY A 263 13.48 0.67 4.68
N VAL A 264 13.25 0.27 5.93
CA VAL A 264 12.72 1.16 6.99
C VAL A 264 13.82 2.09 7.51
N GLY A 265 15.07 1.60 7.61
CA GLY A 265 16.25 2.42 7.90
C GLY A 265 16.47 3.55 6.88
N PHE A 266 15.98 3.36 5.64
CA PHE A 266 15.91 4.40 4.60
C PHE A 266 14.95 5.54 4.89
N THR A 267 13.88 5.28 5.63
CA THR A 267 12.79 6.23 5.83
C THR A 267 12.82 6.77 7.26
N GLN A 268 13.70 7.74 7.55
CA GLN A 268 13.38 8.69 8.61
C GLN A 268 12.18 9.52 8.14
N ARG A 269 11.03 9.24 8.75
CA ARG A 269 9.76 9.79 8.34
C ARG A 269 9.48 11.05 9.15
N ASP A 270 9.60 12.21 8.51
CA ASP A 270 9.20 13.49 9.09
C ASP A 270 7.76 13.44 9.64
N VAL A 271 7.44 14.34 10.57
CA VAL A 271 6.11 14.50 11.21
C VAL A 271 4.90 14.38 10.24
N PRO A 272 4.94 14.88 8.98
CA PRO A 272 3.82 14.73 8.04
C PRO A 272 3.48 13.27 7.70
N VAL A 273 4.45 12.35 7.74
CA VAL A 273 4.25 10.94 7.36
C VAL A 273 3.50 10.15 8.44
N GLN A 274 3.65 10.52 9.71
CA GLN A 274 2.86 9.92 10.79
C GLN A 274 1.36 10.22 10.66
N LEU A 275 1.00 11.37 10.07
CA LEU A 275 -0.38 11.75 9.80
C LEU A 275 -1.01 10.85 8.73
N ILE A 276 -0.24 10.48 7.69
CA ILE A 276 -0.71 9.56 6.64
C ILE A 276 -0.90 8.14 7.17
N ARG A 277 -0.05 7.65 8.09
CA ARG A 277 -0.30 6.35 8.76
C ARG A 277 -1.63 6.32 9.53
N LYS A 278 -2.07 7.46 10.06
CA LYS A 278 -3.36 7.59 10.77
C LYS A 278 -4.55 7.77 9.82
N LEU A 279 -4.30 8.02 8.53
CA LEU A 279 -5.30 8.28 7.49
C LEU A 279 -4.95 7.51 6.20
N PRO A 280 -5.06 6.17 6.19
CA PRO A 280 -4.70 5.33 5.04
C PRO A 280 -5.48 5.68 3.75
N GLU A 281 -6.67 6.27 3.88
CA GLU A 281 -7.48 6.76 2.76
C GLU A 281 -6.82 7.94 2.06
N LEU A 282 -6.15 8.83 2.82
CA LEU A 282 -5.40 9.95 2.26
C LEU A 282 -4.20 9.46 1.44
N SER A 283 -3.49 8.44 1.94
CA SER A 283 -2.41 7.78 1.19
C SER A 283 -2.92 7.24 -0.14
N THR A 284 -4.03 6.50 -0.10
CA THR A 284 -4.64 5.88 -1.29
C THR A 284 -5.11 6.94 -2.29
N ALA A 285 -5.69 8.04 -1.80
CA ALA A 285 -6.14 9.15 -2.63
C ALA A 285 -4.96 9.87 -3.29
N LEU A 286 -3.89 10.16 -2.52
CA LEU A 286 -2.66 10.76 -3.04
C LEU A 286 -1.96 9.84 -4.04
N GLN A 287 -1.89 8.54 -3.78
CA GLN A 287 -1.33 7.54 -4.70
C GLN A 287 -2.12 7.46 -6.01
N LYS A 288 -3.46 7.52 -5.96
CA LYS A 288 -4.26 7.58 -7.17
C LYS A 288 -4.04 8.90 -7.92
N ALA A 289 -3.99 10.01 -7.19
CA ALA A 289 -3.76 11.32 -7.78
C ALA A 289 -2.35 11.48 -8.38
N SER A 290 -1.33 10.82 -7.82
CA SER A 290 0.04 10.86 -8.34
C SER A 290 0.18 10.27 -9.73
N SER A 291 -0.70 9.34 -10.12
CA SER A 291 -0.78 8.85 -11.51
C SER A 291 -1.21 9.91 -12.52
N TYR A 292 -1.80 11.02 -12.08
CA TYR A 292 -2.31 12.10 -12.94
C TYR A 292 -1.63 13.46 -12.71
N SER A 293 -1.02 13.70 -11.54
CA SER A 293 -0.39 14.98 -11.17
C SER A 293 1.00 14.79 -10.57
N ARG A 294 1.96 15.56 -11.10
CA ARG A 294 3.34 15.62 -10.61
C ARG A 294 3.42 16.28 -9.24
N ILE A 295 2.59 17.29 -8.98
CA ILE A 295 2.48 17.88 -7.64
C ILE A 295 1.96 16.84 -6.64
N ALA A 296 0.93 16.08 -6.99
CA ALA A 296 0.42 15.01 -6.14
C ALA A 296 1.46 13.91 -5.93
N ASP A 297 2.28 13.60 -6.94
CA ASP A 297 3.41 12.68 -6.81
C ASP A 297 4.50 13.20 -5.87
N VAL A 298 4.93 14.46 -6.01
CA VAL A 298 5.92 15.08 -5.10
C VAL A 298 5.39 15.15 -3.67
N LEU A 299 4.10 15.49 -3.50
CA LEU A 299 3.45 15.47 -2.19
C LEU A 299 3.35 14.06 -1.63
N PHE A 300 2.93 13.08 -2.44
CA PHE A 300 2.89 11.67 -2.04
C PHE A 300 4.29 11.22 -1.60
N ARG A 301 5.35 11.55 -2.33
CA ARG A 301 6.72 11.21 -1.95
C ARG A 301 7.13 11.85 -0.64
N ASN A 302 7.00 13.16 -0.53
CA ASN A 302 7.42 13.88 0.68
C ASN A 302 6.59 13.48 1.91
N LEU A 303 5.30 13.14 1.72
CA LEU A 303 4.39 12.80 2.81
C LEU A 303 4.30 11.29 3.11
N VAL A 304 4.70 10.41 2.20
CA VAL A 304 4.64 8.94 2.37
C VAL A 304 6.03 8.34 2.52
N PHE A 305 6.98 8.76 1.68
CA PHE A 305 8.35 8.27 1.71
C PHE A 305 9.27 9.16 2.55
N GLY A 306 8.98 10.47 2.67
CA GLY A 306 9.80 11.43 3.41
C GLY A 306 11.10 11.78 2.67
N GLY A 307 11.82 12.80 3.14
CA GLY A 307 13.20 13.00 2.73
C GLY A 307 14.08 11.89 3.31
N VAL A 308 14.88 11.24 2.47
CA VAL A 308 15.82 10.19 2.91
C VAL A 308 17.03 10.86 3.54
N SER A 309 17.07 10.95 4.88
CA SER A 309 18.32 11.16 5.62
C SER A 309 18.56 9.96 6.52
N VAL A 310 19.47 9.08 6.09
CA VAL A 310 19.87 7.91 6.88
C VAL A 310 21.01 8.31 7.81
N THR A 311 20.72 8.50 9.09
CA THR A 311 21.74 8.73 10.12
C THR A 311 22.24 7.40 10.69
N ASP A 312 23.44 7.38 11.28
CA ASP A 312 23.91 6.18 12.01
C ASP A 312 22.95 5.77 13.13
N GLU A 313 22.39 6.75 13.86
CA GLU A 313 21.36 6.51 14.88
C GLU A 313 20.12 5.81 14.31
N SER A 314 19.67 6.19 13.11
CA SER A 314 18.53 5.53 12.46
C SER A 314 18.82 4.07 12.13
N LYS A 315 20.04 3.77 11.68
CA LYS A 315 20.49 2.42 11.36
C LYS A 315 20.59 1.58 12.63
N ASP A 316 21.17 2.13 13.69
CA ASP A 316 21.27 1.46 14.99
C ASP A 316 19.89 1.18 15.59
N ASN A 317 18.95 2.12 15.48
CA ASN A 317 17.56 1.91 15.91
C ASN A 317 16.87 0.80 15.12
N ALA A 318 17.07 0.73 13.80
CA ALA A 318 16.51 -0.33 12.96
C ALA A 318 17.07 -1.71 13.36
N VAL A 319 18.39 -1.81 13.60
CA VAL A 319 19.06 -3.04 14.04
C VAL A 319 18.59 -3.44 15.44
N ALA A 320 18.42 -2.49 16.37
CA ALA A 320 17.92 -2.76 17.71
C ALA A 320 16.47 -3.26 17.70
N GLN A 321 15.59 -2.66 16.88
CA GLN A 321 14.22 -3.14 16.70
C GLN A 321 14.16 -4.53 16.09
N PHE A 322 15.04 -4.81 15.13
CA PHE A 322 15.20 -6.12 14.54
C PHE A 322 15.62 -7.17 15.57
N ASP A 323 16.66 -6.90 16.38
CA ASP A 323 17.11 -7.80 17.46
C ASP A 323 16.00 -8.07 18.48
N MET A 324 15.31 -7.02 18.95
CA MET A 324 14.18 -7.16 19.87
C MET A 324 13.08 -8.06 19.28
N ALA A 325 12.73 -7.87 18.02
CA ALA A 325 11.70 -8.68 17.36
C ALA A 325 12.12 -10.15 17.25
N LEU A 326 13.36 -10.44 16.87
CA LEU A 326 13.83 -11.82 16.77
C LEU A 326 13.89 -12.51 18.15
N ARG A 327 14.33 -11.81 19.19
CA ARG A 327 14.33 -12.34 20.58
C ARG A 327 12.92 -12.59 21.10
N GLU A 328 11.97 -11.73 20.76
CA GLU A 328 10.57 -11.94 21.13
C GLU A 328 9.99 -13.16 20.40
N ALA A 329 10.26 -13.31 19.09
CA ALA A 329 9.84 -14.48 18.33
C ALA A 329 10.42 -15.77 18.91
N GLU A 330 11.72 -15.79 19.25
CA GLU A 330 12.35 -16.92 19.93
C GLU A 330 11.65 -17.23 21.26
N THR A 331 11.39 -16.22 22.09
CA THR A 331 10.68 -16.40 23.37
C THR A 331 9.29 -17.01 23.18
N LEU A 332 8.53 -16.51 22.19
CA LEU A 332 7.19 -17.02 21.89
C LEU A 332 7.21 -18.48 21.44
N THR A 333 8.15 -18.85 20.57
CA THR A 333 8.28 -20.23 20.08
C THR A 333 8.75 -21.21 21.16
N GLN A 334 9.74 -20.83 21.96
CA GLN A 334 10.28 -21.65 23.04
C GLN A 334 9.22 -21.99 24.10
N ARG A 335 8.31 -21.06 24.40
CA ARG A 335 7.19 -21.30 25.33
C ARG A 335 6.28 -22.45 24.89
N SER A 336 6.14 -22.67 23.59
CA SER A 336 5.36 -23.77 23.01
C SER A 336 6.19 -25.02 22.71
N GLY A 337 7.49 -25.00 23.01
CA GLY A 337 8.45 -26.04 22.64
C GLY A 337 8.78 -26.09 21.14
N ALA A 338 8.29 -25.14 20.35
CA ALA A 338 8.58 -25.03 18.92
C ALA A 338 10.02 -24.58 18.69
N ARG A 339 10.49 -24.67 17.44
CA ARG A 339 11.85 -24.26 17.05
C ARG A 339 11.81 -22.95 16.26
N PHE A 340 12.70 -22.02 16.60
CA PHE A 340 12.83 -20.74 15.90
C PHE A 340 14.09 -20.72 15.03
N VAL A 341 13.94 -20.29 13.78
CA VAL A 341 14.99 -20.27 12.76
C VAL A 341 14.98 -18.89 12.09
N PRO A 342 15.73 -17.90 12.61
CA PRO A 342 15.90 -16.62 11.94
C PRO A 342 16.88 -16.77 10.77
N ILE A 343 16.50 -16.26 9.60
CA ILE A 343 17.29 -16.33 8.38
C ILE A 343 17.39 -14.92 7.79
N LEU A 344 18.63 -14.43 7.64
CA LEU A 344 18.85 -13.16 6.93
C LEU A 344 18.65 -13.38 5.43
N GLN A 345 17.66 -12.67 4.87
CA GLN A 345 17.24 -12.81 3.48
C GLN A 345 18.27 -12.25 2.48
N ALA A 346 18.48 -12.94 1.35
CA ALA A 346 19.24 -12.42 0.21
C ALA A 346 18.61 -11.18 -0.45
N ASN A 347 19.45 -10.30 -1.00
CA ASN A 347 19.03 -9.19 -1.86
C ASN A 347 20.07 -8.93 -2.97
N LEU A 348 19.73 -8.08 -3.93
CA LEU A 348 20.57 -7.75 -5.08
C LEU A 348 21.99 -7.32 -4.69
N PHE A 349 22.12 -6.59 -3.59
CA PHE A 349 23.39 -6.02 -3.12
C PHE A 349 24.24 -7.02 -2.33
N THR A 350 23.69 -8.17 -1.92
CA THR A 350 24.46 -9.25 -1.29
C THR A 350 25.01 -10.26 -2.29
N LYS A 351 24.45 -10.33 -3.50
CA LYS A 351 24.86 -11.29 -4.52
C LYS A 351 26.30 -11.03 -5.00
N THR A 352 27.16 -12.05 -4.95
CA THR A 352 28.56 -12.00 -5.41
C THR A 352 28.94 -13.26 -6.21
N PRO A 353 29.37 -13.16 -7.48
CA PRO A 353 29.53 -11.94 -8.26
C PRO A 353 28.20 -11.37 -8.76
N ARG A 354 28.13 -10.05 -8.90
CA ARG A 354 27.05 -9.36 -9.62
C ARG A 354 27.25 -9.46 -11.14
N SER A 355 26.20 -9.83 -11.86
CA SER A 355 26.14 -9.75 -13.32
C SER A 355 26.12 -8.29 -13.78
N GLU A 356 26.20 -8.06 -15.08
CA GLU A 356 25.97 -6.73 -15.66
C GLU A 356 24.56 -6.25 -15.35
N TYR A 357 23.55 -7.12 -15.51
CA TYR A 357 22.16 -6.84 -15.15
C TYR A 357 22.03 -6.39 -13.70
N ASP A 358 22.69 -7.10 -12.78
CA ASP A 358 22.61 -6.78 -11.34
C ASP A 358 23.13 -5.38 -11.02
N ARG A 359 24.24 -4.98 -11.68
CA ARG A 359 24.83 -3.64 -11.49
C ARG A 359 23.95 -2.55 -12.08
N ASP A 360 23.45 -2.77 -13.29
CA ASP A 360 22.58 -1.82 -13.97
C ASP A 360 21.28 -1.63 -13.17
N LEU A 361 20.63 -2.73 -12.76
CA LEU A 361 19.44 -2.69 -11.91
C LEU A 361 19.71 -1.94 -10.59
N GLY A 362 20.85 -2.20 -9.94
CA GLY A 362 21.25 -1.51 -8.72
C GLY A 362 21.40 0.00 -8.93
N SER A 363 22.01 0.42 -10.04
CA SER A 363 22.21 1.84 -10.36
C SER A 363 20.90 2.62 -10.55
N MET A 364 19.82 1.93 -10.95
CA MET A 364 18.51 2.54 -11.12
C MET A 364 17.91 3.01 -9.80
N TYR A 365 18.38 2.50 -8.65
CA TYR A 365 17.90 2.88 -7.32
C TYR A 365 18.68 4.04 -6.67
N GLY A 366 19.60 4.66 -7.40
CA GLY A 366 20.43 5.77 -6.92
C GLY A 366 21.64 5.34 -6.10
N SER A 367 22.53 6.29 -5.81
CA SER A 367 23.82 6.03 -5.17
C SER A 367 23.72 5.64 -3.69
N GLU A 368 22.62 5.98 -3.03
CA GLU A 368 22.50 5.82 -1.57
C GLU A 368 21.98 4.43 -1.17
N LEU A 369 21.16 3.77 -2.02
CA LEU A 369 20.50 2.50 -1.67
C LEU A 369 21.49 1.42 -1.27
N GLU A 370 22.46 1.15 -2.16
CA GLU A 370 23.42 0.07 -1.96
C GLU A 370 24.28 0.27 -0.70
N PRO A 371 24.98 1.41 -0.49
CA PRO A 371 25.79 1.61 0.71
C PRO A 371 25.04 1.39 2.02
N VAL A 372 23.79 1.89 2.11
CA VAL A 372 22.98 1.77 3.33
C VAL A 372 22.50 0.33 3.54
N VAL A 373 22.02 -0.33 2.48
CA VAL A 373 21.58 -1.74 2.60
C VAL A 373 22.75 -2.63 3.00
N VAL A 374 23.93 -2.43 2.39
CA VAL A 374 25.16 -3.18 2.72
C VAL A 374 25.57 -2.96 4.19
N ASP A 375 25.59 -1.72 4.67
CA ASP A 375 25.92 -1.41 6.07
C ASP A 375 24.89 -2.01 7.05
N LEU A 376 23.59 -1.84 6.80
CA LEU A 376 22.55 -2.42 7.65
C LEU A 376 22.63 -3.95 7.68
N TYR A 377 22.90 -4.59 6.54
CA TYR A 377 23.07 -6.04 6.47
C TYR A 377 24.30 -6.52 7.25
N ALA A 378 25.41 -5.79 7.19
CA ALA A 378 26.60 -6.09 7.98
C ALA A 378 26.34 -6.01 9.50
N ARG A 379 25.44 -5.12 9.94
CA ARG A 379 25.00 -5.04 11.34
C ARG A 379 24.00 -6.14 11.70
N MET A 380 22.98 -6.36 10.87
CA MET A 380 21.92 -7.35 11.10
C MET A 380 22.43 -8.80 11.09
N ILE A 381 23.46 -9.12 10.30
CA ILE A 381 24.00 -10.47 10.29
C ILE A 381 24.61 -10.87 11.65
N GLY A 382 25.17 -9.92 12.39
CA GLY A 382 25.64 -10.15 13.76
C GLY A 382 24.49 -10.53 14.70
N VAL A 383 23.34 -9.86 14.55
CA VAL A 383 22.11 -10.18 15.29
C VAL A 383 21.62 -11.59 14.96
N VAL A 384 21.46 -11.91 13.66
CA VAL A 384 20.96 -13.23 13.22
C VAL A 384 21.88 -14.36 13.70
N LYS A 385 23.21 -14.20 13.56
CA LYS A 385 24.20 -15.20 14.00
C LYS A 385 24.22 -15.42 15.52
N SER A 386 23.58 -14.56 16.32
CA SER A 386 23.46 -14.77 17.77
C SER A 386 22.46 -15.87 18.16
N PHE A 387 21.64 -16.35 17.22
CA PHE A 387 20.68 -17.43 17.44
C PHE A 387 21.25 -18.79 17.00
N GLU A 388 21.05 -19.83 17.81
CA GLU A 388 21.63 -21.17 17.61
C GLU A 388 21.25 -21.81 16.26
N LEU A 389 19.98 -21.68 15.87
CA LEU A 389 19.42 -22.29 14.66
C LEU A 389 19.41 -21.31 13.47
N SER A 390 20.20 -20.24 13.53
CA SER A 390 20.18 -19.19 12.50
C SER A 390 20.68 -19.63 11.14
N GLY A 391 20.24 -18.90 10.11
CA GLY A 391 20.70 -18.98 8.74
C GLY A 391 21.15 -17.62 8.16
N ASP A 392 22.08 -17.68 7.24
CA ASP A 392 22.57 -16.58 6.40
C ASP A 392 22.33 -16.93 4.93
N ALA A 393 21.26 -16.41 4.34
CA ALA A 393 20.92 -16.67 2.94
C ALA A 393 21.51 -15.60 1.99
N THR A 394 22.35 -14.68 2.46
CA THR A 394 22.84 -13.54 1.67
C THR A 394 23.53 -13.94 0.37
N ASP A 395 24.18 -15.11 0.37
CA ASP A 395 24.94 -15.67 -0.76
C ASP A 395 24.15 -16.68 -1.61
N VAL A 396 22.86 -16.91 -1.31
CA VAL A 396 22.08 -18.00 -1.93
C VAL A 396 21.94 -17.87 -3.45
N MET A 397 22.09 -16.67 -3.97
CA MET A 397 21.99 -16.38 -5.41
C MET A 397 23.34 -16.41 -6.15
N ASN A 398 24.46 -16.62 -5.45
CA ASN A 398 25.81 -16.50 -6.03
C ASN A 398 26.09 -17.54 -7.12
N SER A 399 25.40 -18.68 -7.09
CA SER A 399 25.51 -19.72 -8.11
C SER A 399 24.74 -19.42 -9.41
N LEU A 400 23.86 -18.42 -9.42
CA LEU A 400 23.04 -18.08 -10.57
C LEU A 400 23.79 -17.15 -11.52
N LYS A 401 24.01 -17.63 -12.74
CA LYS A 401 24.63 -16.84 -13.83
C LYS A 401 23.69 -15.75 -14.35
N VAL A 402 22.41 -16.09 -14.54
CA VAL A 402 21.33 -15.16 -14.89
C VAL A 402 20.78 -14.58 -13.61
N SER A 403 20.55 -13.26 -13.57
CA SER A 403 19.99 -12.64 -12.38
C SER A 403 18.54 -13.07 -12.16
N PRO A 404 18.18 -13.54 -10.95
CA PRO A 404 16.79 -13.86 -10.66
C PRO A 404 15.98 -12.60 -10.28
N TYR A 405 16.61 -11.43 -10.14
CA TYR A 405 16.04 -10.27 -9.46
C TYR A 405 15.12 -9.43 -10.36
N PHE A 406 13.84 -9.35 -9.99
CA PHE A 406 12.85 -8.45 -10.62
C PHE A 406 13.05 -6.99 -10.22
N ASP A 407 13.50 -6.80 -9.00
CA ASP A 407 13.92 -5.56 -8.36
C ASP A 407 15.03 -5.92 -7.36
N TRP A 408 15.40 -5.03 -6.45
CA TRP A 408 16.50 -5.30 -5.54
C TRP A 408 16.27 -6.46 -4.53
N HIS A 409 15.09 -7.08 -4.45
CA HIS A 409 14.82 -8.17 -3.49
C HIS A 409 13.85 -9.26 -3.95
N HIS A 410 12.89 -8.97 -4.84
CA HIS A 410 11.98 -9.97 -5.39
C HIS A 410 12.65 -10.77 -6.49
N VAL A 411 12.33 -12.07 -6.55
CA VAL A 411 13.00 -13.01 -7.43
C VAL A 411 12.03 -13.86 -8.25
N ASP A 412 12.54 -14.36 -9.38
CA ASP A 412 11.87 -15.33 -10.24
C ASP A 412 11.77 -16.73 -9.60
N VAL A 413 11.24 -17.67 -10.38
CA VAL A 413 11.09 -19.08 -9.99
C VAL A 413 12.44 -19.73 -9.63
N ASN A 414 13.53 -19.33 -10.30
CA ASN A 414 14.86 -19.89 -10.06
C ASN A 414 15.46 -19.35 -8.76
N GLY A 415 15.30 -18.06 -8.46
CA GLY A 415 15.68 -17.50 -7.17
C GLY A 415 14.88 -18.12 -6.03
N ASN A 416 13.56 -18.28 -6.20
CA ASN A 416 12.71 -18.99 -5.25
C ASN A 416 13.16 -20.44 -5.02
N ARG A 417 13.67 -21.12 -6.06
CA ARG A 417 14.25 -22.47 -5.93
C ARG A 417 15.50 -22.48 -5.06
N GLN A 418 16.39 -21.50 -5.23
CA GLN A 418 17.61 -21.40 -4.42
C GLN A 418 17.26 -21.13 -2.95
N ILE A 419 16.30 -20.24 -2.67
CA ILE A 419 15.82 -19.97 -1.30
C ILE A 419 15.22 -21.23 -0.68
N ALA A 420 14.33 -21.92 -1.39
CA ALA A 420 13.70 -23.15 -0.89
C ALA A 420 14.74 -24.24 -0.59
N ARG A 421 15.72 -24.43 -1.48
CA ARG A 421 16.82 -25.38 -1.28
C ARG A 421 17.66 -25.02 -0.07
N TYR A 422 18.07 -23.76 0.05
CA TYR A 422 18.85 -23.29 1.19
C TYR A 422 18.14 -23.55 2.52
N ILE A 423 16.85 -23.20 2.61
CA ILE A 423 16.06 -23.45 3.81
C ILE A 423 15.97 -24.95 4.09
N PHE A 424 15.70 -25.77 3.08
CA PHE A 424 15.62 -27.22 3.23
C PHE A 424 16.93 -27.82 3.76
N ASP A 425 18.06 -27.47 3.15
CA ASP A 425 19.39 -27.95 3.54
C ASP A 425 19.72 -27.49 4.98
N LEU A 426 19.40 -26.24 5.34
CA LEU A 426 19.55 -25.72 6.71
C LEU A 426 18.73 -26.53 7.73
N LEU A 427 17.46 -26.84 7.42
CA LEU A 427 16.61 -27.62 8.32
C LEU A 427 17.09 -29.07 8.50
N LEU A 428 17.64 -29.67 7.43
CA LEU A 428 18.27 -30.99 7.48
C LEU A 428 19.54 -30.98 8.34
N ASP A 429 20.47 -30.06 8.08
CA ASP A 429 21.76 -29.96 8.77
C ASP A 429 21.58 -29.73 10.27
N ARG A 430 20.47 -29.09 10.66
CA ARG A 430 20.09 -28.84 12.06
C ARG A 430 19.22 -29.95 12.67
N ASN A 431 18.94 -31.03 11.94
CA ASN A 431 18.08 -32.14 12.36
C ASN A 431 16.69 -31.69 12.86
N LEU A 432 16.12 -30.69 12.19
CA LEU A 432 14.82 -30.11 12.57
C LEU A 432 13.64 -30.84 11.93
N LEU A 433 13.85 -31.47 10.78
CA LEU A 433 12.84 -32.28 10.11
C LEU A 433 12.75 -33.68 10.75
N LYS A 434 11.55 -34.12 11.11
CA LYS A 434 11.30 -35.39 11.83
C LYS A 434 10.04 -36.11 11.35
#